data_AF-A0A7C3S767-F1
#
_entry.id   AF-A0A7C3S767-F1
#
_cell.length_a   1.000
_cell.length_b   1.000
_cell.length_c   1.000
_cell.angle_alpha   90.00
_cell.angle_beta   90.00
_cell.angle_gamma   90.00
#
_symmetry.space_group_name_H-M   'P 1'
#
loop_
_entity.id
_entity.type
_entity.pdbx_description
1 polymer ?
#
loop_
_entity_poly.entity_id
_entity_poly.type
_entity_poly.pdbx_seq_one_letter_code
_entity_poly.pdbx_strand_id
1 'polypeptide(L)'
;MATVFTRRYVAGAVLSACLLAAFAGAQPTLGAATSPTPPPKKPAATVKPQATKTQARSAQATATKQPQSKPATSTKGMTPDQVVKAYLAYRDRGDDDRSYALLSEASKKQMSDSEWRERARGVRASLPSVLDVAGQALFIGGGTPAESKVAKPTIKGNEATVKVQQYVQIPSVIVLVKENGEWRVDLKRTMGIEDEQAKPTTTASTSSTTSSPSSSTTTSTTATPPPPPDTGPTCKANVRVIAQAFQVYALNNNGMLPDASNWTDAIAPYLPPPVPDPNVTTKQYARVLKCPGDTIPNHTVTFAMNAKLSGKRLSDIPDLGRTVLLYESTTGKPNESGTGETIPSPPRHTSGNVYLMADGSVLQMSQKPAF
;
A
#
# COMPACT_ATOMS: atom_id res chain seq x y z
N MET A 1 -10.68 -4.99 -57.73
CA MET A 1 -9.81 -5.66 -56.73
C MET A 1 -10.52 -5.56 -55.39
N ALA A 2 -11.05 -6.59 -54.72
CA ALA A 2 -10.91 -8.05 -54.87
C ALA A 2 -9.45 -8.54 -54.77
N THR A 3 -9.05 -9.54 -53.98
CA THR A 3 -9.76 -10.57 -53.17
C THR A 3 -8.76 -11.09 -52.09
N VAL A 4 -9.03 -11.86 -51.02
CA VAL A 4 -10.10 -12.81 -50.60
C VAL A 4 -10.36 -12.67 -49.08
N PHE A 5 -11.52 -13.13 -48.59
CA PHE A 5 -11.86 -13.34 -47.17
C PHE A 5 -12.35 -14.80 -47.01
N THR A 6 -11.80 -15.67 -46.13
CA THR A 6 -12.53 -16.81 -45.48
C THR A 6 -11.66 -17.77 -44.63
N ARG A 7 -12.25 -18.23 -43.50
CA ARG A 7 -12.19 -19.61 -42.92
C ARG A 7 -10.85 -20.14 -42.35
N ARG A 8 -10.82 -21.15 -41.45
CA ARG A 8 -11.89 -22.04 -40.88
C ARG A 8 -11.87 -22.07 -39.34
N TYR A 9 -13.06 -22.24 -38.74
CA TYR A 9 -13.22 -23.03 -37.50
C TYR A 9 -13.32 -24.52 -37.86
N VAL A 10 -12.76 -25.41 -37.04
CA VAL A 10 -13.09 -26.86 -36.99
C VAL A 10 -13.06 -27.28 -35.51
N ALA A 11 -14.03 -28.10 -35.09
CA ALA A 11 -14.13 -28.58 -33.72
C ALA A 11 -13.37 -29.91 -33.50
N GLY A 12 -13.01 -30.21 -32.25
CA GLY A 12 -12.39 -31.47 -31.85
C GLY A 12 -12.73 -31.83 -30.41
N ALA A 13 -13.82 -32.58 -30.22
CA ALA A 13 -14.19 -33.16 -28.94
C ALA A 13 -14.17 -34.69 -29.06
N VAL A 14 -13.36 -35.36 -28.23
CA VAL A 14 -13.26 -36.81 -28.15
C VAL A 14 -13.13 -37.19 -26.68
N LEU A 15 -14.02 -38.07 -26.20
CA LEU A 15 -13.86 -38.72 -24.90
C LEU A 15 -12.80 -39.82 -25.01
N SER A 16 -12.06 -40.06 -23.94
CA SER A 16 -11.67 -41.43 -23.59
C SER A 16 -11.66 -41.57 -22.07
N ALA A 17 -11.83 -42.81 -21.59
CA ALA A 17 -12.19 -43.12 -20.21
C ALA A 17 -11.15 -43.98 -19.50
N CYS A 18 -11.30 -44.07 -18.18
CA CYS A 18 -10.85 -45.14 -17.28
C CYS A 18 -9.48 -45.80 -17.53
N LEU A 19 -8.57 -45.60 -16.57
CA LEU A 19 -7.73 -46.71 -16.12
C LEU A 19 -7.57 -46.70 -14.60
N LEU A 20 -7.97 -47.80 -13.97
CA LEU A 20 -7.79 -48.06 -12.55
C LEU A 20 -6.79 -49.22 -12.40
N ALA A 21 -5.58 -48.90 -11.95
CA ALA A 21 -4.62 -49.84 -11.39
C ALA A 21 -3.80 -49.05 -10.34
N ALA A 22 -4.00 -49.26 -9.04
CA ALA A 22 -3.61 -50.44 -8.29
C ALA A 22 -2.08 -50.61 -8.18
N PHE A 23 -1.48 -49.87 -7.24
CA PHE A 23 -0.22 -50.26 -6.61
C PHE A 23 -0.39 -50.19 -5.10
N ALA A 24 -0.20 -51.32 -4.42
CA ALA A 24 -0.10 -51.40 -2.97
C ALA A 24 1.38 -51.33 -2.58
N GLY A 25 1.71 -50.63 -1.49
CA GLY A 25 3.10 -50.47 -1.05
C GLY A 25 3.21 -49.79 0.31
N ALA A 26 3.43 -50.61 1.34
CA ALA A 26 3.95 -50.29 2.68
C ALA A 26 3.73 -48.88 3.28
N GLN A 27 2.88 -48.79 4.31
CA GLN A 27 3.07 -47.77 5.36
C GLN A 27 4.07 -48.28 6.41
N PRO A 28 5.00 -47.44 6.91
CA PRO A 28 5.77 -47.76 8.10
C PRO A 28 4.89 -47.62 9.36
N THR A 29 5.01 -48.57 10.28
CA THR A 29 4.27 -48.58 11.55
C THR A 29 4.80 -47.52 12.52
N LEU A 30 4.03 -46.47 12.78
CA LEU A 30 4.28 -45.56 13.91
C LEU A 30 3.64 -46.11 15.19
N GLY A 31 4.37 -46.01 16.30
CA GLY A 31 3.99 -46.60 17.58
C GLY A 31 2.76 -45.95 18.22
N ALA A 32 1.96 -46.74 18.93
CA ALA A 32 0.75 -46.27 19.60
C ALA A 32 1.09 -45.42 20.84
N ALA A 33 0.75 -44.13 20.80
CA ALA A 33 0.61 -43.29 21.99
C ALA A 33 -0.87 -43.23 22.39
N THR A 34 -1.20 -43.69 23.60
CA THR A 34 -2.59 -43.76 24.09
C THR A 34 -3.09 -42.39 24.54
N SER A 35 -3.94 -41.76 23.73
CA SER A 35 -4.72 -40.58 24.12
C SER A 35 -6.00 -40.97 24.88
N PRO A 36 -6.44 -40.21 25.89
CA PRO A 36 -7.59 -40.57 26.75
C PRO A 36 -8.95 -40.38 26.06
N THR A 37 -9.89 -41.26 26.40
CA THR A 37 -11.26 -41.29 25.86
C THR A 37 -12.08 -40.06 26.27
N PRO A 38 -12.72 -39.32 25.33
CA PRO A 38 -13.66 -38.26 25.67
C PRO A 38 -15.01 -38.83 26.17
N PRO A 39 -15.71 -38.17 27.11
CA PRO A 39 -16.98 -38.65 27.63
C PRO A 39 -18.12 -38.58 26.58
N PRO A 40 -19.15 -39.45 26.69
CA PRO A 40 -20.18 -39.59 25.67
C PRO A 40 -21.08 -38.35 25.54
N LYS A 41 -21.27 -37.86 24.31
CA LYS A 41 -22.23 -36.78 24.02
C LYS A 41 -23.67 -37.29 24.15
N LYS A 42 -24.47 -36.57 24.93
CA LYS A 42 -25.93 -36.73 25.04
C LYS A 42 -26.60 -36.43 23.68
N PRO A 43 -27.53 -37.25 23.18
CA PRO A 43 -28.18 -37.01 21.89
C PRO A 43 -29.04 -35.74 21.92
N ALA A 44 -28.91 -34.89 20.90
CA ALA A 44 -29.73 -33.71 20.71
C ALA A 44 -31.03 -34.06 19.95
N ALA A 45 -32.14 -33.40 20.28
CA ALA A 45 -33.44 -33.69 19.70
C ALA A 45 -33.56 -33.21 18.24
N THR A 46 -34.15 -34.04 17.38
CA THR A 46 -34.37 -33.74 15.96
C THR A 46 -35.52 -32.75 15.77
N VAL A 47 -35.21 -31.48 15.46
CA VAL A 47 -36.21 -30.48 15.06
C VAL A 47 -36.40 -30.54 13.55
N LYS A 48 -37.64 -30.77 13.08
CA LYS A 48 -37.99 -30.67 11.65
C LYS A 48 -37.94 -29.21 11.19
N PRO A 49 -37.25 -28.87 10.08
CA PRO A 49 -37.37 -27.55 9.48
C PRO A 49 -38.74 -27.38 8.82
N GLN A 50 -39.43 -26.29 9.14
CA GLN A 50 -40.70 -25.91 8.52
C GLN A 50 -40.42 -25.06 7.27
N ALA A 51 -41.00 -25.43 6.12
CA ALA A 51 -40.69 -24.79 4.84
C ALA A 51 -41.50 -23.50 4.62
N THR A 52 -40.90 -22.34 4.96
CA THR A 52 -41.50 -21.03 4.70
C THR A 52 -41.41 -20.65 3.22
N LYS A 53 -42.54 -20.43 2.56
CA LYS A 53 -42.59 -19.94 1.16
C LYS A 53 -42.18 -18.45 1.08
N THR A 54 -40.95 -18.18 0.64
CA THR A 54 -40.56 -16.83 0.21
C THR A 54 -41.21 -16.48 -1.12
N GLN A 55 -42.16 -15.55 -1.13
CA GLN A 55 -42.67 -14.97 -2.38
C GLN A 55 -41.67 -13.94 -2.93
N ALA A 56 -41.25 -14.12 -4.18
CA ALA A 56 -40.42 -13.12 -4.87
C ALA A 56 -41.27 -11.87 -5.18
N ARG A 57 -40.86 -10.73 -4.64
CA ARG A 57 -41.54 -9.43 -4.85
C ARG A 57 -40.68 -8.54 -5.73
N SER A 58 -41.04 -8.43 -7.00
CA SER A 58 -40.28 -7.65 -7.99
C SER A 58 -40.24 -6.16 -7.62
N ALA A 59 -39.06 -5.67 -7.24
CA ALA A 59 -38.85 -4.25 -6.96
C ALA A 59 -38.62 -3.48 -8.27
N GLN A 60 -39.56 -2.62 -8.64
CA GLN A 60 -39.33 -1.63 -9.69
C GLN A 60 -38.37 -0.55 -9.16
N ALA A 61 -37.31 -0.26 -9.92
CA ALA A 61 -36.32 0.76 -9.56
C ALA A 61 -36.91 2.17 -9.76
N THR A 62 -37.53 2.72 -8.71
CA THR A 62 -37.88 4.15 -8.68
C THR A 62 -36.61 4.98 -8.73
N ALA A 63 -36.45 5.81 -9.77
CA ALA A 63 -35.30 6.70 -9.90
C ALA A 63 -35.27 7.72 -8.75
N THR A 64 -34.36 7.54 -7.81
CA THR A 64 -34.18 8.43 -6.66
C THR A 64 -33.79 9.83 -7.15
N LYS A 65 -34.66 10.82 -6.94
CA LYS A 65 -34.33 12.23 -7.20
C LYS A 65 -33.04 12.58 -6.46
N GLN A 66 -32.00 12.94 -7.22
CA GLN A 66 -30.72 13.36 -6.67
C GLN A 66 -30.95 14.55 -5.72
N PRO A 67 -30.47 14.50 -4.45
CA PRO A 67 -30.69 15.59 -3.51
C PRO A 67 -30.13 16.90 -4.05
N GLN A 68 -30.91 17.99 -3.95
CA GLN A 68 -30.40 19.32 -4.26
C GLN A 68 -29.26 19.65 -3.28
N SER A 69 -28.11 20.06 -3.82
CA SER A 69 -26.91 20.32 -3.04
C SER A 69 -27.16 21.44 -2.03
N LYS A 70 -26.77 21.20 -0.77
CA LYS A 70 -26.82 22.24 0.26
C LYS A 70 -25.79 23.33 -0.07
N PRO A 71 -26.05 24.61 0.26
CA PRO A 71 -25.12 25.70 0.01
C PRO A 71 -23.70 25.39 0.53
N ALA A 72 -22.71 25.80 -0.26
CA ALA A 72 -21.30 25.59 0.07
C ALA A 72 -20.96 26.20 1.45
N THR A 73 -20.26 25.44 2.28
CA THR A 73 -19.85 25.92 3.60
C THR A 73 -18.68 26.90 3.43
N SER A 74 -18.92 28.19 3.72
CA SER A 74 -17.83 29.18 3.71
C SER A 74 -16.81 28.85 4.79
N THR A 75 -15.53 29.04 4.44
CA THR A 75 -14.37 28.86 5.31
C THR A 75 -13.93 30.17 5.97
N LYS A 76 -14.68 31.26 5.78
CA LYS A 76 -14.36 32.59 6.27
C LYS A 76 -14.27 32.61 7.80
N GLY A 77 -13.06 32.84 8.31
CA GLY A 77 -12.74 32.82 9.73
C GLY A 77 -12.29 31.45 10.28
N MET A 78 -12.31 30.37 9.49
CA MET A 78 -11.73 29.09 9.92
C MET A 78 -10.20 29.17 9.98
N THR A 79 -9.63 28.63 11.04
CA THR A 79 -8.18 28.38 11.16
C THR A 79 -7.74 27.17 10.31
N PRO A 80 -6.44 27.00 10.00
CA PRO A 80 -5.96 25.84 9.23
C PRO A 80 -6.33 24.49 9.85
N ASP A 81 -6.28 24.39 11.18
CA ASP A 81 -6.71 23.21 11.94
C ASP A 81 -8.21 22.90 11.76
N GLN A 82 -9.06 23.93 11.80
CA GLN A 82 -10.50 23.77 11.55
C GLN A 82 -10.80 23.37 10.09
N VAL A 83 -10.07 23.91 9.11
CA VAL A 83 -10.24 23.50 7.70
C VAL A 83 -9.81 22.05 7.49
N VAL A 84 -8.70 21.60 8.08
CA VAL A 84 -8.29 20.18 8.05
C VAL A 84 -9.34 19.29 8.72
N LYS A 85 -9.79 19.63 9.92
CA LYS A 85 -10.81 18.85 10.64
C LYS A 85 -12.14 18.79 9.87
N ALA A 86 -12.55 19.89 9.24
CA ALA A 86 -13.74 19.93 8.39
C ALA A 86 -13.56 19.06 7.13
N TYR A 87 -12.42 19.17 6.43
CA TYR A 87 -12.12 18.38 5.22
C TYR A 87 -12.16 16.88 5.50
N LEU A 88 -11.47 16.42 6.55
CA LEU A 88 -11.51 15.03 6.99
C LEU A 88 -12.95 14.65 7.38
N ALA A 89 -13.62 15.42 8.24
CA ALA A 89 -14.99 15.11 8.65
C ALA A 89 -16.03 15.12 7.51
N TYR A 90 -15.81 15.80 6.39
CA TYR A 90 -16.68 15.71 5.21
C TYR A 90 -16.38 14.45 4.39
N ARG A 91 -15.11 14.25 4.04
CA ARG A 91 -14.61 13.05 3.33
C ARG A 91 -15.07 11.75 3.98
N ASP A 92 -14.93 11.67 5.31
CA ASP A 92 -15.22 10.50 6.14
C ASP A 92 -16.73 10.21 6.25
N ARG A 93 -17.59 11.23 6.11
CA ARG A 93 -19.07 11.09 6.10
C ARG A 93 -19.68 10.90 4.71
N GLY A 94 -18.87 10.82 3.66
CA GLY A 94 -19.36 10.74 2.27
C GLY A 94 -19.75 12.08 1.64
N ASP A 95 -19.45 13.20 2.29
CA ASP A 95 -19.85 14.56 1.89
C ASP A 95 -18.85 15.12 0.86
N ASP A 96 -18.91 14.58 -0.36
CA ASP A 96 -17.99 14.91 -1.45
C ASP A 96 -18.06 16.38 -1.85
N ASP A 97 -19.27 16.92 -1.98
CA ASP A 97 -19.51 18.32 -2.36
C ASP A 97 -18.82 19.30 -1.40
N ARG A 98 -18.87 19.03 -0.09
CA ARG A 98 -18.23 19.90 0.92
C ARG A 98 -16.74 19.66 1.06
N SER A 99 -16.26 18.42 0.89
CA SER A 99 -14.82 18.18 0.85
C SER A 99 -14.17 18.81 -0.40
N TYR A 100 -14.85 18.78 -1.56
CA TYR A 100 -14.47 19.52 -2.77
C TYR A 100 -14.47 21.04 -2.58
N ALA A 101 -15.50 21.57 -1.91
CA ALA A 101 -15.59 23.00 -1.64
C ALA A 101 -14.38 23.54 -0.85
N LEU A 102 -13.76 22.73 0.02
CA LEU A 102 -12.59 23.10 0.81
C LEU A 102 -11.26 23.07 0.04
N LEU A 103 -11.24 22.57 -1.19
CA LEU A 103 -10.02 22.49 -2.02
C LEU A 103 -9.60 23.86 -2.56
N SER A 104 -8.31 24.00 -2.87
CA SER A 104 -7.77 25.20 -3.53
C SER A 104 -8.23 25.31 -4.99
N GLU A 105 -8.29 26.53 -5.53
CA GLU A 105 -8.60 26.74 -6.94
C GLU A 105 -7.54 26.10 -7.86
N ALA A 106 -6.29 25.99 -7.40
CA ALA A 106 -5.27 25.18 -8.08
C ALA A 106 -5.64 23.68 -8.14
N SER A 107 -6.20 23.11 -7.07
CA SER A 107 -6.64 21.71 -7.04
C SER A 107 -7.87 21.50 -7.94
N LYS A 108 -8.86 22.40 -7.88
CA LYS A 108 -10.10 22.35 -8.69
C LYS A 108 -9.85 22.47 -10.19
N LYS A 109 -8.77 23.17 -10.60
CA LYS A 109 -8.33 23.23 -12.01
C LYS A 109 -7.73 21.91 -12.53
N GLN A 110 -7.22 21.04 -11.64
CA GLN A 110 -6.65 19.75 -12.01
C GLN A 110 -7.64 18.58 -11.90
N MET A 111 -8.76 18.78 -11.21
CA MET A 111 -9.75 17.73 -10.96
C MET A 111 -11.12 18.39 -10.81
N SER A 112 -12.02 18.12 -11.74
CA SER A 112 -13.39 18.63 -11.69
C SER A 112 -14.18 18.07 -10.51
N ASP A 113 -15.27 18.74 -10.15
CA ASP A 113 -16.24 18.30 -9.14
C ASP A 113 -16.86 16.92 -9.46
N SER A 114 -16.95 16.57 -10.74
CA SER A 114 -17.30 15.22 -11.21
C SER A 114 -16.22 14.19 -10.92
N GLU A 115 -14.97 14.47 -11.31
CA GLU A 115 -13.83 13.56 -11.10
C GLU A 115 -13.47 13.41 -9.63
N TRP A 116 -13.62 14.47 -8.83
CA TRP A 116 -13.46 14.41 -7.38
C TRP A 116 -14.47 13.45 -6.76
N ARG A 117 -15.76 13.60 -7.07
CA ARG A 117 -16.79 12.65 -6.61
C ARG A 117 -16.53 11.24 -7.12
N GLU A 118 -16.08 11.07 -8.36
CA GLU A 118 -15.77 9.75 -8.90
C GLU A 118 -14.57 9.11 -8.21
N ARG A 119 -13.50 9.86 -7.94
CA ARG A 119 -12.33 9.36 -7.20
C ARG A 119 -12.63 9.14 -5.72
N ALA A 120 -13.33 10.06 -5.06
CA ALA A 120 -13.69 9.94 -3.65
C ALA A 120 -14.68 8.78 -3.41
N ARG A 121 -15.69 8.62 -4.28
CA ARG A 121 -16.55 7.41 -4.26
C ARG A 121 -15.82 6.18 -4.76
N GLY A 122 -14.91 6.28 -5.72
CA GLY A 122 -14.09 5.18 -6.20
C GLY A 122 -13.24 4.61 -5.09
N VAL A 123 -12.54 5.47 -4.33
CA VAL A 123 -11.81 5.11 -3.11
C VAL A 123 -12.75 4.61 -2.02
N ARG A 124 -13.90 5.24 -1.75
CA ARG A 124 -14.81 4.77 -0.68
C ARG A 124 -15.65 3.53 -1.02
N ALA A 125 -15.87 3.24 -2.30
CA ALA A 125 -16.52 2.02 -2.77
C ALA A 125 -15.52 0.89 -3.01
N SER A 126 -14.25 1.23 -3.29
CA SER A 126 -13.16 0.30 -3.11
C SER A 126 -12.80 0.10 -1.65
N LEU A 127 -13.06 1.02 -0.70
CA LEU A 127 -12.70 0.83 0.72
C LEU A 127 -13.17 -0.51 1.30
N PRO A 128 -14.41 -1.02 1.08
CA PRO A 128 -14.77 -2.40 1.46
C PRO A 128 -13.83 -3.51 0.94
N SER A 129 -13.02 -3.24 -0.09
CA SER A 129 -11.97 -4.10 -0.69
C SER A 129 -10.57 -3.41 -0.79
N VAL A 130 -10.35 -2.29 -0.09
CA VAL A 130 -9.10 -1.47 -0.02
C VAL A 130 -8.71 -1.18 1.44
N LEU A 131 -9.67 -1.32 2.36
CA LEU A 131 -9.50 -1.99 3.64
C LEU A 131 -9.11 -3.47 3.45
N ASP A 132 -9.05 -3.97 2.20
CA ASP A 132 -8.46 -5.27 1.81
C ASP A 132 -7.22 -5.13 0.87
N VAL A 133 -6.81 -3.91 0.47
CA VAL A 133 -5.57 -3.55 -0.28
C VAL A 133 -5.26 -2.03 -0.14
N ALA A 134 -4.21 -1.58 0.55
CA ALA A 134 -4.04 -0.13 0.80
C ALA A 134 -3.64 0.74 -0.40
N GLY A 135 -4.25 1.91 -0.49
CA GLY A 135 -3.75 3.08 -1.24
C GLY A 135 -4.44 4.38 -0.82
N GLN A 136 -3.74 5.51 -0.91
CA GLN A 136 -4.27 6.88 -0.75
C GLN A 136 -4.71 7.32 0.68
N ALA A 137 -3.79 7.45 1.64
CA ALA A 137 -4.03 7.97 3.00
C ALA A 137 -4.83 9.30 3.05
N LEU A 138 -4.67 10.18 2.06
CA LEU A 138 -5.37 11.46 1.97
C LEU A 138 -6.87 11.33 1.66
N PHE A 139 -7.29 10.18 1.10
CA PHE A 139 -8.67 9.86 0.73
C PHE A 139 -9.33 8.84 1.69
N ILE A 140 -8.54 8.06 2.43
CA ILE A 140 -9.02 7.06 3.42
C ILE A 140 -9.69 7.76 4.62
N GLY A 141 -11.03 7.68 4.68
CA GLY A 141 -11.83 8.14 5.81
C GLY A 141 -11.90 7.13 6.96
N GLY A 142 -11.85 7.60 8.20
CA GLY A 142 -11.97 6.75 9.39
C GLY A 142 -13.43 6.42 9.71
N GLY A 143 -13.72 5.17 10.06
CA GLY A 143 -15.08 4.73 10.42
C GLY A 143 -15.70 5.47 11.62
N THR A 144 -14.88 6.09 12.46
CA THR A 144 -15.29 7.07 13.48
C THR A 144 -14.35 8.29 13.47
N PRO A 145 -14.85 9.54 13.52
CA PRO A 145 -13.99 10.73 13.52
C PRO A 145 -13.15 10.95 14.80
N ALA A 146 -13.19 10.05 15.77
CA ALA A 146 -12.76 10.32 17.16
C ALA A 146 -11.24 10.28 17.38
N GLU A 147 -10.46 9.63 16.50
CA GLU A 147 -9.07 9.24 16.81
C GLU A 147 -8.00 9.91 15.93
N SER A 148 -8.38 10.65 14.88
CA SER A 148 -7.40 11.36 14.02
C SER A 148 -6.74 12.52 14.76
N LYS A 149 -5.46 12.38 15.11
CA LYS A 149 -4.70 13.41 15.83
C LYS A 149 -4.13 14.42 14.84
N VAL A 150 -4.65 15.65 14.91
CA VAL A 150 -4.17 16.80 14.13
C VAL A 150 -3.13 17.56 14.96
N ALA A 151 -1.91 17.67 14.45
CA ALA A 151 -0.85 18.44 15.09
C ALA A 151 -1.02 19.95 14.89
N LYS A 152 -0.42 20.76 15.76
CA LYS A 152 -0.46 22.23 15.67
C LYS A 152 0.06 22.69 14.28
N PRO A 153 -0.68 23.55 13.55
CA PRO A 153 -0.26 24.03 12.23
C PRO A 153 1.05 24.82 12.29
N THR A 154 1.92 24.60 11.32
CA THR A 154 3.08 25.47 11.01
C THR A 154 2.66 26.44 9.92
N ILE A 155 2.65 27.74 10.17
CA ILE A 155 2.19 28.76 9.21
C ILE A 155 3.39 29.54 8.68
N LYS A 156 3.45 29.74 7.35
CA LYS A 156 4.48 30.51 6.64
C LYS A 156 3.81 31.41 5.59
N GLY A 157 3.49 32.64 5.97
CA GLY A 157 2.79 33.59 5.09
C GLY A 157 1.41 33.09 4.68
N ASN A 158 1.22 32.85 3.37
CA ASN A 158 -0.02 32.33 2.80
C ASN A 158 -0.08 30.80 2.72
N GLU A 159 0.92 30.08 3.24
CA GLU A 159 0.90 28.61 3.36
C GLU A 159 0.79 28.17 4.83
N ALA A 160 0.09 27.07 5.09
CA ALA A 160 0.09 26.39 6.36
C ALA A 160 0.27 24.87 6.17
N THR A 161 1.13 24.27 6.98
CA THR A 161 1.42 22.83 6.97
C THR A 161 0.85 22.18 8.22
N VAL A 162 0.04 21.14 8.06
CA VAL A 162 -0.59 20.39 9.16
C VAL A 162 -0.18 18.92 9.05
N LYS A 163 0.44 18.38 10.11
CA LYS A 163 0.67 16.93 10.22
C LYS A 163 -0.57 16.27 10.81
N VAL A 164 -1.07 15.24 10.16
CA VAL A 164 -2.20 14.42 10.62
C VAL A 164 -1.71 12.99 10.86
N GLN A 165 -1.92 12.48 12.06
CA GLN A 165 -1.75 11.07 12.38
C GLN A 165 -3.13 10.40 12.29
N GLN A 166 -3.30 9.55 11.28
CA GLN A 166 -4.47 8.70 11.08
C GLN A 166 -4.31 7.38 11.86
N TYR A 167 -5.39 6.59 11.90
CA TYR A 167 -5.41 5.25 12.53
C TYR A 167 -4.35 4.31 11.90
N VAL A 168 -4.23 4.35 10.57
CA VAL A 168 -3.05 3.84 9.88
C VAL A 168 -1.93 4.88 10.05
N GLN A 169 -0.77 4.49 10.61
CA GLN A 169 0.31 5.41 10.97
C GLN A 169 1.15 5.90 9.78
N ILE A 170 0.49 6.35 8.70
CA ILE A 170 1.09 7.12 7.61
C ILE A 170 0.97 8.61 8.00
N PRO A 171 2.01 9.25 8.55
CA PRO A 171 1.96 10.66 8.95
C PRO A 171 1.76 11.53 7.70
N SER A 172 0.53 11.99 7.51
CA SER A 172 0.12 12.72 6.31
C SER A 172 0.34 14.21 6.50
N VAL A 173 1.00 14.85 5.54
CA VAL A 173 1.33 16.28 5.57
C VAL A 173 0.33 17.02 4.69
N ILE A 174 -0.71 17.59 5.29
CA ILE A 174 -1.69 18.41 4.56
C ILE A 174 -1.15 19.82 4.43
N VAL A 175 -1.02 20.27 3.18
CA VAL A 175 -0.64 21.62 2.80
C VAL A 175 -1.92 22.42 2.53
N LEU A 176 -2.02 23.59 3.15
CA LEU A 176 -3.10 24.54 2.95
C LEU A 176 -2.53 25.83 2.37
N VAL A 177 -3.26 26.40 1.41
CA VAL A 177 -2.98 27.71 0.83
C VAL A 177 -4.08 28.69 1.22
N LYS A 178 -3.73 29.98 1.30
CA LYS A 178 -4.66 31.06 1.64
C LYS A 178 -5.13 31.79 0.38
N GLU A 179 -6.36 31.52 -0.04
CA GLU A 179 -6.98 32.09 -1.24
C GLU A 179 -8.11 33.05 -0.83
N ASN A 180 -8.11 34.29 -1.32
CA ASN A 180 -9.11 35.32 -0.99
C ASN A 180 -9.33 35.57 0.52
N GLY A 181 -8.30 35.28 1.34
CA GLY A 181 -8.33 35.38 2.80
C GLY A 181 -8.80 34.12 3.55
N GLU A 182 -9.34 33.13 2.83
CA GLU A 182 -9.79 31.84 3.35
C GLU A 182 -8.70 30.76 3.20
N TRP A 183 -8.64 29.80 4.13
CA TRP A 183 -7.74 28.64 4.00
C TRP A 183 -8.40 27.53 3.17
N ARG A 184 -7.64 26.93 2.25
CA ARG A 184 -8.05 25.88 1.31
C ARG A 184 -7.00 24.77 1.26
N VAL A 185 -7.42 23.53 1.03
CA VAL A 185 -6.52 22.36 0.92
C VAL A 185 -5.89 22.31 -0.48
N ASP A 186 -4.56 22.34 -0.55
CA ASP A 186 -3.81 22.14 -1.80
C ASP A 186 -3.47 20.65 -1.94
N LEU A 187 -4.32 19.90 -2.65
CA LEU A 187 -4.12 18.46 -2.84
C LEU A 187 -2.82 18.15 -3.60
N LYS A 188 -2.41 19.02 -4.52
CA LYS A 188 -1.25 18.83 -5.37
C LYS A 188 0.03 18.81 -4.53
N ARG A 189 0.25 19.84 -3.72
CA ARG A 189 1.35 19.92 -2.76
C ARG A 189 1.24 18.84 -1.68
N THR A 190 0.03 18.59 -1.19
CA THR A 190 -0.27 17.56 -0.18
C THR A 190 0.06 16.13 -0.65
N MET A 191 -0.06 15.85 -1.95
CA MET A 191 0.35 14.57 -2.57
C MET A 191 1.82 14.54 -3.01
N GLY A 192 2.59 15.61 -2.81
CA GLY A 192 3.98 15.72 -3.26
C GLY A 192 4.16 15.86 -4.78
N ILE A 193 3.11 16.24 -5.51
CA ILE A 193 3.16 16.45 -6.96
C ILE A 193 3.59 17.90 -7.23
N GLU A 194 4.87 18.20 -6.99
CA GLU A 194 5.40 19.54 -7.27
C GLU A 194 5.32 19.87 -8.78
N ASP A 195 4.97 21.11 -9.11
CA ASP A 195 5.25 21.64 -10.45
C ASP A 195 6.74 21.88 -10.55
N GLU A 196 7.45 21.07 -11.34
CA GLU A 196 8.88 21.22 -11.65
C GLU A 196 9.20 22.62 -12.23
N GLN A 197 8.19 23.27 -12.82
CA GLN A 197 8.25 24.63 -13.39
C GLN A 197 7.98 25.76 -12.36
N ALA A 198 7.54 25.45 -11.14
CA ALA A 198 7.12 26.45 -10.14
C ALA A 198 8.19 26.78 -9.07
N LYS A 199 9.47 26.50 -9.35
CA LYS A 199 10.59 26.85 -8.45
C LYS A 199 10.66 28.38 -8.24
N PRO A 200 10.54 28.90 -7.02
CA PRO A 200 10.52 30.35 -6.79
C PRO A 200 11.91 30.96 -7.04
N THR A 201 11.99 31.85 -8.03
CA THR A 201 13.18 32.65 -8.36
C THR A 201 13.61 33.50 -7.17
N THR A 202 14.53 32.98 -6.37
CA THR A 202 15.01 33.62 -5.15
C THR A 202 16.41 34.17 -5.37
N THR A 203 16.49 35.50 -5.47
CA THR A 203 17.67 36.39 -5.28
C THR A 203 19.01 35.95 -5.90
N ALA A 204 19.50 36.75 -6.85
CA ALA A 204 20.80 36.55 -7.49
C ALA A 204 21.97 36.51 -6.49
N SER A 205 22.84 35.51 -6.64
CA SER A 205 24.20 35.54 -6.11
C SER A 205 25.17 35.84 -7.24
N THR A 206 25.99 36.88 -7.09
CA THR A 206 26.94 37.33 -8.11
C THR A 206 28.09 36.35 -8.27
N SER A 207 28.01 35.45 -9.26
CA SER A 207 29.12 34.58 -9.65
C SER A 207 30.08 35.33 -10.59
N SER A 208 31.29 35.60 -10.12
CA SER A 208 32.33 36.31 -10.88
C SER A 208 32.85 35.51 -12.09
N THR A 209 32.89 36.14 -13.25
CA THR A 209 33.51 35.59 -14.47
C THR A 209 35.03 35.51 -14.33
N THR A 210 35.59 34.30 -14.43
CA THR A 210 37.06 34.10 -14.56
C THR A 210 37.35 33.16 -15.72
N SER A 211 37.78 33.73 -16.84
CA SER A 211 38.22 32.99 -18.02
C SER A 211 39.63 32.45 -17.82
N SER A 212 39.86 31.17 -18.11
CA SER A 212 41.20 30.56 -18.24
C SER A 212 41.21 29.57 -19.42
N PRO A 213 42.38 29.38 -20.08
CA PRO A 213 42.42 28.88 -21.45
C PRO A 213 42.40 27.35 -21.59
N SER A 214 41.99 26.89 -22.77
CA SER A 214 42.11 25.50 -23.20
C SER A 214 43.56 25.00 -23.21
N SER A 215 43.79 23.82 -22.64
CA SER A 215 45.00 23.02 -22.84
C SER A 215 44.58 21.59 -23.13
N SER A 216 44.70 21.17 -24.39
CA SER A 216 44.27 19.85 -24.87
C SER A 216 45.32 18.77 -24.62
N THR A 217 45.24 18.10 -23.47
CA THR A 217 46.10 16.95 -23.14
C THR A 217 45.33 15.64 -23.25
N THR A 218 45.50 14.93 -24.37
CA THR A 218 44.79 13.67 -24.65
C THR A 218 45.43 12.48 -23.94
N THR A 219 45.31 12.41 -22.61
CA THR A 219 45.68 11.21 -21.84
C THR A 219 44.61 10.12 -21.95
N SER A 220 44.97 9.00 -22.56
CA SER A 220 44.13 7.80 -22.67
C SER A 220 44.00 7.07 -21.33
N THR A 221 43.22 7.62 -20.40
CA THR A 221 42.94 7.00 -19.11
C THR A 221 42.15 5.70 -19.32
N THR A 222 42.65 4.57 -18.81
CA THR A 222 41.90 3.31 -18.78
C THR A 222 40.65 3.50 -17.92
N ALA A 223 39.50 3.71 -18.56
CA ALA A 223 38.26 4.05 -17.88
C ALA A 223 37.71 2.83 -17.13
N THR A 224 37.88 2.81 -15.80
CA THR A 224 37.11 1.94 -14.90
C THR A 224 35.61 2.14 -15.22
N PRO A 225 34.82 1.08 -15.43
CA PRO A 225 33.39 1.23 -15.67
C PRO A 225 32.74 1.96 -14.49
N PRO A 226 31.74 2.83 -14.73
CA PRO A 226 31.08 3.57 -13.65
C PRO A 226 30.46 2.59 -12.65
N PRO A 227 30.49 2.90 -11.34
CA PRO A 227 29.88 2.04 -10.34
C PRO A 227 28.38 1.87 -10.62
N PRO A 228 27.80 0.69 -10.32
CA PRO A 228 26.37 0.46 -10.53
C PRO A 228 25.54 1.46 -9.69
N PRO A 229 24.38 1.92 -10.21
CA PRO A 229 23.56 2.91 -9.51
C PRO A 229 22.99 2.34 -8.20
N ASP A 230 22.95 3.16 -7.15
CA ASP A 230 22.37 2.76 -5.86
C ASP A 230 20.86 2.48 -6.01
N THR A 231 20.46 1.23 -5.76
CA THR A 231 19.05 0.80 -5.86
C THR A 231 18.25 1.06 -4.59
N GLY A 232 18.88 1.55 -3.52
CA GLY A 232 18.27 1.84 -2.22
C GLY A 232 16.97 2.66 -2.29
N PRO A 233 16.88 3.74 -3.08
CA PRO A 233 15.63 4.51 -3.25
C PRO A 233 14.46 3.65 -3.76
N THR A 234 14.72 2.77 -4.73
CA THR A 234 13.72 1.85 -5.31
C THR A 234 13.38 0.72 -4.35
N CYS A 235 14.37 0.15 -3.64
CA CYS A 235 14.11 -0.83 -2.58
C CYS A 235 13.19 -0.22 -1.49
N LYS A 236 13.44 1.02 -1.06
CA LYS A 236 12.58 1.75 -0.11
C LYS A 236 11.20 2.10 -0.68
N ALA A 237 11.05 2.24 -1.99
CA ALA A 237 9.73 2.37 -2.61
C ALA A 237 8.95 1.04 -2.53
N ASN A 238 9.58 -0.07 -2.91
CA ASN A 238 9.03 -1.42 -2.79
C ASN A 238 8.60 -1.73 -1.33
N VAL A 239 9.46 -1.47 -0.34
CA VAL A 239 9.17 -1.75 1.07
C VAL A 239 8.02 -0.89 1.62
N ARG A 240 7.76 0.32 1.10
CA ARG A 240 6.57 1.11 1.46
C ARG A 240 5.26 0.48 0.93
N VAL A 241 5.30 -0.19 -0.22
CA VAL A 241 4.15 -0.95 -0.73
C VAL A 241 3.91 -2.18 0.13
N ILE A 242 4.97 -2.87 0.58
CA ILE A 242 4.86 -3.98 1.54
C ILE A 242 4.31 -3.49 2.89
N ALA A 243 4.73 -2.31 3.37
CA ALA A 243 4.21 -1.69 4.59
C ALA A 243 2.70 -1.46 4.53
N GLN A 244 2.21 -0.93 3.41
CA GLN A 244 0.79 -0.73 3.13
C GLN A 244 0.02 -2.06 3.13
N ALA A 245 0.58 -3.10 2.51
CA ALA A 245 -0.01 -4.43 2.51
C ALA A 245 -0.15 -5.02 3.93
N PHE A 246 0.90 -4.93 4.76
CA PHE A 246 0.85 -5.35 6.17
C PHE A 246 -0.17 -4.56 7.01
N GLN A 247 -0.23 -3.23 6.83
CA GLN A 247 -1.16 -2.37 7.56
C GLN A 247 -2.62 -2.74 7.29
N VAL A 248 -2.94 -3.19 6.07
CA VAL A 248 -4.31 -3.55 5.69
C VAL A 248 -4.65 -5.01 5.93
N TYR A 249 -3.67 -5.92 5.81
CA TYR A 249 -3.80 -7.27 6.39
C TYR A 249 -4.19 -7.15 7.87
N ALA A 250 -3.48 -6.34 8.65
CA ALA A 250 -3.78 -6.14 10.06
C ALA A 250 -5.18 -5.54 10.27
N LEU A 251 -5.60 -4.59 9.43
CA LEU A 251 -6.92 -3.96 9.52
C LEU A 251 -8.07 -4.99 9.39
N ASN A 252 -7.98 -5.91 8.43
CA ASN A 252 -8.98 -6.98 8.26
C ASN A 252 -8.79 -8.17 9.22
N ASN A 253 -7.58 -8.37 9.78
CA ASN A 253 -7.29 -9.43 10.75
C ASN A 253 -7.33 -8.92 12.20
N ASN A 254 -8.27 -8.02 12.53
CA ASN A 254 -8.52 -7.51 13.89
C ASN A 254 -7.29 -6.87 14.57
N GLY A 255 -6.41 -6.21 13.81
CA GLY A 255 -5.17 -5.60 14.27
C GLY A 255 -3.97 -6.54 14.36
N MET A 256 -4.08 -7.78 13.90
CA MET A 256 -3.04 -8.82 13.99
C MET A 256 -2.08 -8.78 12.79
N LEU A 257 -0.78 -8.91 13.03
CA LEU A 257 0.20 -9.26 12.02
C LEU A 257 -0.01 -10.72 11.54
N PRO A 258 0.42 -11.08 10.32
CA PRO A 258 0.34 -12.45 9.83
C PRO A 258 1.26 -13.40 10.62
N ASP A 259 1.13 -14.70 10.37
CA ASP A 259 2.09 -15.66 10.89
C ASP A 259 3.38 -15.64 10.05
N ALA A 260 4.52 -15.69 10.72
CA ALA A 260 5.84 -15.60 10.11
C ALA A 260 6.16 -16.79 9.18
N SER A 261 5.42 -17.90 9.26
CA SER A 261 5.49 -19.04 8.34
C SER A 261 4.66 -18.88 7.05
N ASN A 262 3.77 -17.88 6.97
CA ASN A 262 2.91 -17.63 5.80
C ASN A 262 2.81 -16.15 5.37
N TRP A 263 3.63 -15.26 5.92
CA TRP A 263 3.44 -13.81 5.80
C TRP A 263 3.38 -13.29 4.36
N THR A 264 4.15 -13.85 3.42
CA THR A 264 4.13 -13.39 2.02
C THR A 264 2.85 -13.79 1.30
N ASP A 265 2.31 -14.98 1.58
CA ASP A 265 1.01 -15.42 1.06
C ASP A 265 -0.14 -14.66 1.74
N ALA A 266 -0.02 -14.40 3.04
CA ALA A 266 -1.00 -13.68 3.84
C ALA A 266 -1.17 -12.23 3.37
N ILE A 267 -0.08 -11.52 3.04
CA ILE A 267 -0.16 -10.17 2.46
C ILE A 267 -0.38 -10.16 0.95
N ALA A 268 -0.33 -11.30 0.24
CA ALA A 268 -0.40 -11.33 -1.22
C ALA A 268 -1.66 -10.67 -1.83
N PRO A 269 -2.88 -10.84 -1.27
CA PRO A 269 -4.06 -10.10 -1.74
C PRO A 269 -3.86 -8.57 -1.65
N TYR A 270 -3.17 -8.13 -0.60
CA TYR A 270 -2.93 -6.74 -0.20
C TYR A 270 -1.78 -6.07 -0.95
N LEU A 271 -1.14 -6.76 -1.90
CA LEU A 271 -0.10 -6.20 -2.78
C LEU A 271 -0.69 -5.78 -4.13
N PRO A 272 -0.12 -4.76 -4.82
CA PRO A 272 -0.56 -4.38 -6.16
C PRO A 272 -0.58 -5.57 -7.11
N PRO A 273 -1.58 -5.65 -8.02
CA PRO A 273 -1.67 -6.75 -8.95
C PRO A 273 -0.43 -6.78 -9.87
N PRO A 274 -0.07 -7.96 -10.39
CA PRO A 274 0.89 -8.10 -11.46
C PRO A 274 0.73 -7.06 -12.57
N VAL A 275 1.80 -6.34 -12.90
CA VAL A 275 1.93 -5.75 -14.24
C VAL A 275 2.18 -6.93 -15.19
N PRO A 276 1.29 -7.20 -16.17
CA PRO A 276 1.42 -8.38 -17.03
C PRO A 276 2.74 -8.34 -17.80
N ASP A 277 3.63 -9.28 -17.49
CA ASP A 277 4.89 -9.47 -18.20
C ASP A 277 4.77 -10.74 -19.04
N PRO A 278 4.79 -10.67 -20.38
CA PRO A 278 4.60 -11.85 -21.23
C PRO A 278 5.70 -12.91 -21.06
N ASN A 279 6.78 -12.60 -20.32
CA ASN A 279 7.91 -13.49 -20.08
C ASN A 279 7.90 -14.15 -18.69
N VAL A 280 6.92 -13.88 -17.82
CA VAL A 280 6.91 -14.34 -16.42
C VAL A 280 5.62 -15.09 -16.07
N THR A 281 5.74 -16.41 -15.87
CA THR A 281 4.59 -17.33 -15.71
C THR A 281 4.21 -17.64 -14.26
N THR A 282 4.97 -17.17 -13.27
CA THR A 282 4.72 -17.40 -11.83
C THR A 282 3.94 -16.26 -11.19
N LYS A 283 3.13 -16.54 -10.14
CA LYS A 283 2.26 -15.55 -9.45
C LYS A 283 3.04 -14.26 -9.10
N GLN A 284 2.74 -13.18 -9.81
CA GLN A 284 3.69 -12.09 -10.09
C GLN A 284 3.83 -10.97 -9.02
N TYR A 285 3.48 -11.21 -7.75
CA TYR A 285 3.74 -10.26 -6.66
C TYR A 285 5.25 -10.04 -6.39
N ALA A 286 6.11 -10.90 -6.94
CA ALA A 286 7.56 -10.91 -6.78
C ALA A 286 8.28 -9.57 -7.08
N ARG A 287 7.74 -8.70 -7.96
CA ARG A 287 8.40 -7.44 -8.34
C ARG A 287 8.53 -6.44 -7.18
N VAL A 288 7.61 -6.44 -6.21
CA VAL A 288 7.71 -5.61 -4.99
C VAL A 288 8.36 -6.35 -3.83
N LEU A 289 8.21 -7.67 -3.77
CA LEU A 289 8.87 -8.52 -2.75
C LEU A 289 10.37 -8.74 -3.01
N LYS A 290 10.90 -8.31 -4.17
CA LYS A 290 12.32 -8.33 -4.50
C LYS A 290 12.97 -6.95 -4.43
N CYS A 291 14.11 -6.88 -3.76
CA CYS A 291 15.07 -5.79 -3.77
C CYS A 291 15.79 -5.76 -5.14
N PRO A 292 15.87 -4.60 -5.83
CA PRO A 292 16.57 -4.53 -7.11
C PRO A 292 18.09 -4.72 -7.02
N GLY A 293 18.67 -4.55 -5.82
CA GLY A 293 20.07 -4.85 -5.51
C GLY A 293 20.35 -6.34 -5.21
N ASP A 294 19.36 -7.23 -5.39
CA ASP A 294 19.56 -8.67 -5.32
C ASP A 294 19.76 -9.31 -6.69
N THR A 295 21.02 -9.42 -7.07
CA THR A 295 21.49 -10.02 -8.33
C THR A 295 21.44 -11.55 -8.36
N ILE A 296 21.11 -12.21 -7.24
CA ILE A 296 21.16 -13.67 -7.14
C ILE A 296 20.00 -14.29 -7.95
N PRO A 297 20.28 -15.26 -8.85
CA PRO A 297 19.25 -15.97 -9.61
C PRO A 297 18.26 -16.73 -8.72
N ASN A 298 17.04 -16.95 -9.23
CA ASN A 298 15.96 -17.70 -8.57
C ASN A 298 15.43 -17.14 -7.23
N HIS A 299 16.07 -16.12 -6.64
CA HIS A 299 15.51 -15.36 -5.52
C HIS A 299 14.24 -14.65 -5.94
N THR A 300 13.14 -14.92 -5.24
CA THR A 300 11.79 -14.40 -5.52
C THR A 300 11.29 -13.41 -4.47
N VAL A 301 11.76 -13.56 -3.22
CA VAL A 301 11.51 -12.64 -2.11
C VAL A 301 12.84 -12.36 -1.40
N THR A 302 13.14 -11.10 -1.13
CA THR A 302 14.44 -10.68 -0.55
C THR A 302 14.29 -10.06 0.83
N PHE A 303 13.16 -10.27 1.47
CA PHE A 303 12.85 -9.78 2.80
C PHE A 303 12.47 -10.95 3.69
N ALA A 304 12.70 -10.80 4.99
CA ALA A 304 12.30 -11.76 6.01
C ALA A 304 11.55 -11.03 7.12
N MET A 305 10.58 -11.71 7.73
CA MET A 305 9.81 -11.17 8.86
C MET A 305 10.51 -11.41 10.19
N ASN A 306 10.40 -10.45 11.12
CA ASN A 306 10.81 -10.66 12.50
C ASN A 306 9.92 -11.74 13.14
N ALA A 307 10.48 -12.92 13.38
CA ALA A 307 9.74 -14.07 13.90
C ALA A 307 9.12 -13.80 15.29
N LYS A 308 9.69 -12.88 16.08
CA LYS A 308 9.13 -12.46 17.37
C LYS A 308 7.78 -11.75 17.24
N LEU A 309 7.43 -11.28 16.04
CA LEU A 309 6.17 -10.59 15.75
C LEU A 309 5.11 -11.49 15.09
N SER A 310 5.39 -12.79 14.90
CA SER A 310 4.43 -13.76 14.34
C SER A 310 3.09 -13.68 15.07
N GLY A 311 2.01 -13.41 14.34
CA GLY A 311 0.66 -13.33 14.92
C GLY A 311 0.46 -12.27 16.00
N LYS A 312 1.38 -11.30 16.19
CA LYS A 312 1.22 -10.25 17.21
C LYS A 312 0.24 -9.18 16.77
N ARG A 313 -0.60 -8.72 17.69
CA ARG A 313 -1.43 -7.53 17.52
C ARG A 313 -0.56 -6.28 17.54
N LEU A 314 -0.79 -5.33 16.63
CA LEU A 314 -0.02 -4.08 16.53
C LEU A 314 -0.07 -3.22 17.81
N SER A 315 -1.15 -3.28 18.60
CA SER A 315 -1.23 -2.60 19.90
C SER A 315 -0.31 -3.18 20.98
N ASP A 316 0.16 -4.41 20.80
CA ASP A 316 0.84 -5.20 21.82
C ASP A 316 2.37 -5.19 21.59
N ILE A 317 2.83 -4.39 20.62
CA ILE A 317 4.24 -4.22 20.24
C ILE A 317 4.74 -2.88 20.80
N PRO A 318 5.71 -2.87 21.74
CA PRO A 318 6.30 -1.64 22.23
C PRO A 318 7.15 -0.96 21.14
N ASP A 319 7.28 0.37 21.23
CA ASP A 319 8.10 1.20 20.35
C ASP A 319 7.99 0.82 18.85
N LEU A 320 6.77 0.82 18.30
CA LEU A 320 6.45 0.45 16.91
C LEU A 320 7.40 1.04 15.85
N GLY A 321 7.82 2.30 15.99
CA GLY A 321 8.76 2.99 15.09
C GLY A 321 10.26 2.68 15.32
N ARG A 322 10.57 1.69 16.17
CA ARG A 322 11.92 1.15 16.41
C ARG A 322 11.99 -0.37 16.33
N THR A 323 10.87 -1.04 16.59
CA THR A 323 10.75 -2.50 16.44
C THR A 323 10.69 -2.89 14.97
N VAL A 324 11.65 -3.70 14.51
CA VAL A 324 11.72 -4.17 13.11
C VAL A 324 10.61 -5.19 12.83
N LEU A 325 9.86 -4.97 11.75
CA LEU A 325 8.87 -5.89 11.20
C LEU A 325 9.45 -6.73 10.05
N LEU A 326 10.11 -6.11 9.07
CA LEU A 326 10.84 -6.80 8.01
C LEU A 326 12.28 -6.28 7.86
N TYR A 327 13.16 -7.17 7.39
CA TYR A 327 14.55 -6.87 7.07
C TYR A 327 14.94 -7.50 5.73
N GLU A 328 15.90 -6.91 5.01
CA GLU A 328 16.48 -7.56 3.82
C GLU A 328 17.18 -8.89 4.18
N SER A 329 16.99 -9.91 3.34
CA SER A 329 17.47 -11.29 3.56
C SER A 329 18.39 -11.76 2.43
N THR A 330 19.28 -12.71 2.75
CA THR A 330 20.15 -13.43 1.82
C THR A 330 19.54 -14.72 1.26
N THR A 331 18.40 -15.21 1.76
CA THR A 331 17.91 -16.56 1.42
C THR A 331 17.07 -16.66 0.14
N GLY A 332 16.47 -15.56 -0.31
CA GLY A 332 15.70 -15.50 -1.57
C GLY A 332 14.29 -16.11 -1.56
N LYS A 333 13.80 -16.56 -0.39
CA LYS A 333 12.62 -17.43 -0.26
C LYS A 333 11.36 -16.68 0.21
N PRO A 334 10.17 -17.04 -0.31
CA PRO A 334 8.89 -16.65 0.31
C PRO A 334 8.79 -17.15 1.75
N ASN A 335 8.05 -16.43 2.59
CA ASN A 335 7.80 -16.73 4.00
C ASN A 335 9.06 -16.90 4.88
N GLU A 336 10.22 -16.36 4.46
CA GLU A 336 11.42 -16.32 5.30
C GLU A 336 11.15 -15.49 6.58
N SER A 337 11.63 -15.97 7.73
CA SER A 337 11.54 -15.25 9.00
C SER A 337 12.66 -15.63 9.98
N GLY A 338 12.96 -14.73 10.92
CA GLY A 338 14.04 -14.91 11.90
C GLY A 338 14.21 -13.68 12.79
N THR A 339 15.39 -13.51 13.38
CA THR A 339 15.79 -12.37 14.23
C THR A 339 16.99 -11.60 13.64
N GLY A 340 17.10 -11.62 12.31
CA GLY A 340 18.11 -10.88 11.56
C GLY A 340 19.44 -11.62 11.36
N GLU A 341 19.43 -12.95 11.37
CA GLU A 341 20.62 -13.80 11.13
C GLU A 341 20.97 -13.82 9.63
N THR A 342 19.95 -13.70 8.79
CA THR A 342 20.01 -13.72 7.32
C THR A 342 20.18 -12.32 6.69
N ILE A 343 20.52 -11.30 7.49
CA ILE A 343 20.78 -9.94 6.98
C ILE A 343 22.03 -9.92 6.08
N PRO A 344 21.99 -9.32 4.88
CA PRO A 344 23.15 -9.14 4.01
C PRO A 344 24.31 -8.41 4.71
N SER A 345 25.48 -9.05 4.73
CA SER A 345 26.76 -8.48 5.15
C SER A 345 27.82 -8.86 4.11
N PRO A 346 28.38 -7.92 3.32
CA PRO A 346 28.07 -6.48 3.32
C PRO A 346 26.62 -6.16 2.90
N PRO A 347 26.11 -4.95 3.23
CA PRO A 347 24.79 -4.50 2.81
C PRO A 347 24.60 -4.44 1.28
N ARG A 348 23.35 -4.55 0.82
CA ARG A 348 23.00 -4.52 -0.62
C ARG A 348 23.05 -3.12 -1.26
N HIS A 349 23.04 -2.06 -0.45
CA HIS A 349 22.98 -0.67 -0.90
C HIS A 349 24.03 0.18 -0.20
N THR A 350 24.47 1.26 -0.83
CA THR A 350 25.58 2.11 -0.37
C THR A 350 25.35 2.71 1.02
N SER A 351 24.09 3.02 1.37
CA SER A 351 23.71 3.56 2.70
C SER A 351 23.23 2.49 3.70
N GLY A 352 23.53 1.21 3.46
CA GLY A 352 23.12 0.09 4.31
C GLY A 352 21.83 -0.60 3.89
N ASN A 353 21.42 -1.61 4.64
CA ASN A 353 20.25 -2.44 4.34
C ASN A 353 18.95 -1.69 4.66
N VAL A 354 17.87 -2.05 3.96
CA VAL A 354 16.52 -1.50 4.14
C VAL A 354 15.72 -2.34 5.15
N TYR A 355 14.96 -1.65 6.01
CA TYR A 355 14.14 -2.24 7.06
C TYR A 355 12.75 -1.61 7.09
N LEU A 356 11.73 -2.43 7.37
CA LEU A 356 10.37 -1.98 7.69
C LEU A 356 10.20 -2.02 9.21
N MET A 357 9.81 -0.91 9.82
CA MET A 357 9.42 -0.85 11.24
C MET A 357 7.94 -1.26 11.41
N ALA A 358 7.55 -1.64 12.62
CA ALA A 358 6.18 -2.08 12.92
C ALA A 358 5.12 -0.96 12.87
N ASP A 359 5.50 0.33 12.87
CA ASP A 359 4.59 1.45 12.55
C ASP A 359 4.30 1.59 11.04
N GLY A 360 5.09 0.93 10.18
CA GLY A 360 5.06 1.05 8.72
C GLY A 360 6.11 2.02 8.14
N SER A 361 6.96 2.62 8.97
CA SER A 361 8.07 3.47 8.50
C SER A 361 9.21 2.64 7.90
N VAL A 362 9.90 3.21 6.90
CA VAL A 362 10.94 2.51 6.13
C VAL A 362 12.28 3.18 6.32
N LEU A 363 13.16 2.50 7.05
CA LEU A 363 14.50 2.96 7.39
C LEU A 363 15.55 2.29 6.50
N GLN A 364 16.76 2.86 6.50
CA GLN A 364 17.93 2.27 5.85
C GLN A 364 19.14 2.50 6.77
N MET A 365 19.86 1.44 7.10
CA MET A 365 20.88 1.44 8.16
C MET A 365 22.03 0.49 7.83
N SER A 366 23.28 0.96 8.00
CA SER A 366 24.49 0.15 7.82
C SER A 366 24.78 -0.79 8.99
N GLN A 367 24.11 -0.61 10.15
CA GLN A 367 24.23 -1.46 11.33
C GLN A 367 22.97 -2.32 11.50
N LYS A 368 23.12 -3.52 12.07
CA LYS A 368 21.98 -4.38 12.44
C LYS A 368 21.21 -3.73 13.61
N PRO A 369 19.91 -3.43 13.47
CA PRO A 369 19.06 -2.94 14.57
C PRO A 369 18.74 -4.06 15.58
N ALA A 370 18.10 -3.69 16.69
CA ALA A 370 17.47 -4.65 17.60
C ALA A 370 16.20 -5.27 16.97
N PHE A 371 15.84 -6.46 17.43
CA PHE A 371 14.74 -7.30 16.94
C PHE A 371 13.86 -7.78 18.09
#